data_AF-A0A2V5SSE3-F1
#
_entry.id   AF-A0A2V5SSE3-F1
#
_cell.length_a   1.000
_cell.length_b   1.000
_cell.length_c   1.000
_cell.angle_alpha   90.00
_cell.angle_beta   90.00
_cell.angle_gamma   90.00
#
_symmetry.space_group_name_H-M   'P 1'
#
loop_
_entity.id
_entity.type
_entity.pdbx_description
1 polymer ?
#
loop_
_entity_poly.entity_id
_entity_poly.type
_entity_poly.pdbx_seq_one_letter_code
_entity_poly.pdbx_strand_id
1 'polypeptide(L)'
;MAIAQIDQFTQALTGTMVQVIVVCAILVAVVGLPLYWFRLKVEQALICAIRSARARRQTGKSAASANESVATPHCPDCSALMVKRVARHGSGAGSTFWGCSNYPKCRGTRSI
;
A
#
# COMPACT_ATOMS: atom_id res chain seq x y z
N MET A 1 4.80 -49.96 -50.96
CA MET A 1 5.94 -49.03 -51.11
C MET A 1 5.59 -47.58 -50.76
N ALA A 2 4.44 -47.03 -51.17
CA ALA A 2 4.05 -45.65 -50.83
C ALA A 2 3.88 -45.36 -49.32
N ILE A 3 3.44 -46.35 -48.55
CA ILE A 3 3.13 -46.19 -47.11
C ILE A 3 4.40 -45.98 -46.26
N ALA A 4 5.52 -46.61 -46.64
CA ALA A 4 6.81 -46.44 -45.96
C ALA A 4 7.44 -45.06 -46.23
N GLN A 5 7.17 -44.49 -47.40
CA GLN A 5 7.69 -43.17 -47.77
C GLN A 5 6.99 -42.04 -47.01
N ILE A 6 5.71 -42.22 -46.66
CA ILE A 6 4.94 -41.28 -45.83
C ILE A 6 5.44 -41.33 -44.38
N ASP A 7 5.65 -42.52 -43.82
CA ASP A 7 6.10 -42.71 -42.43
C ASP A 7 7.47 -42.04 -42.16
N GLN A 8 8.41 -42.18 -43.10
CA GLN A 8 9.74 -41.57 -43.02
C GLN A 8 9.70 -40.03 -43.12
N PHE A 9 8.74 -39.48 -43.87
CA PHE A 9 8.53 -38.03 -43.95
C PHE A 9 7.92 -37.48 -42.66
N THR A 10 6.97 -38.21 -42.06
CA THR A 10 6.39 -37.85 -40.75
C THR A 10 7.41 -37.93 -39.60
N GLN A 11 8.31 -38.91 -39.60
CA GLN A 11 9.37 -39.01 -38.58
C GLN A 11 10.40 -37.87 -38.68
N ALA A 12 10.72 -37.42 -39.90
CA ALA A 12 11.62 -36.27 -40.10
C ALA A 12 10.97 -34.92 -39.70
N LEU A 13 9.68 -34.74 -40.02
CA LEU A 13 8.92 -33.55 -39.64
C LEU A 13 8.66 -33.49 -38.13
N THR A 14 8.31 -34.62 -37.51
CA THR A 14 8.10 -34.68 -36.05
C THR A 14 9.40 -34.51 -35.28
N GLY A 15 10.53 -35.01 -35.76
CA GLY A 15 11.83 -34.81 -35.11
C GLY A 15 12.24 -33.35 -34.98
N THR A 16 12.13 -32.58 -36.06
CA THR A 16 12.47 -31.14 -36.06
C THR A 16 11.48 -30.32 -35.24
N MET A 17 10.19 -30.62 -35.34
CA MET A 17 9.14 -29.95 -34.54
C MET A 17 9.31 -30.23 -33.04
N VAL A 18 9.62 -31.46 -32.66
CA VAL A 18 9.91 -31.84 -31.27
C VAL A 18 11.15 -31.11 -30.76
N GLN A 19 12.21 -31.02 -31.55
CA GLN A 19 13.42 -30.26 -31.17
C GLN A 19 13.12 -28.77 -30.96
N VAL A 20 12.35 -28.13 -31.85
CA VAL A 20 11.97 -26.72 -31.71
C VAL A 20 11.12 -26.50 -30.46
N ILE A 21 10.15 -27.38 -30.19
CA ILE A 21 9.31 -27.30 -28.98
C ILE A 21 10.15 -27.47 -27.72
N VAL A 22 11.07 -28.44 -27.69
CA VAL A 22 11.96 -28.68 -26.54
C VAL A 22 12.89 -27.48 -26.32
N VAL A 23 13.48 -26.92 -27.38
CA VAL A 23 14.34 -25.73 -27.28
C VAL A 23 13.55 -24.53 -26.79
N CYS A 24 12.35 -24.28 -27.33
CA CYS A 24 11.47 -23.21 -26.85
C CYS A 24 11.07 -23.41 -25.38
N ALA A 25 10.73 -24.64 -24.97
CA ALA A 25 10.40 -24.94 -23.58
C ALA A 25 11.59 -24.72 -22.64
N ILE A 26 12.80 -25.10 -23.06
CA ILE A 26 14.03 -24.85 -22.31
C ILE A 26 14.31 -23.34 -22.22
N LEU A 27 14.16 -22.58 -23.30
CA LEU A 27 14.35 -21.12 -23.29
C LEU A 27 13.34 -20.43 -22.37
N VAL A 28 12.07 -20.84 -22.39
CA VAL A 28 11.04 -20.31 -21.49
C VAL A 28 11.36 -20.70 -20.04
N ALA A 29 11.84 -21.92 -19.78
CA ALA A 29 12.18 -22.38 -18.44
C ALA A 29 13.44 -21.73 -17.86
N VAL A 30 14.47 -21.53 -18.68
CA VAL A 30 15.78 -21.01 -18.24
C VAL A 30 15.83 -19.49 -18.26
N VAL A 31 15.08 -18.84 -19.15
CA VAL A 31 15.10 -17.38 -19.29
C VAL A 31 13.78 -16.78 -18.84
N GLY A 32 12.64 -17.32 -19.28
CA GLY A 32 11.31 -16.80 -18.96
C GLY A 32 10.94 -16.93 -17.48
N LEU A 33 11.07 -18.12 -16.88
CA LEU A 33 10.75 -18.32 -15.46
C LEU A 33 11.63 -17.45 -14.54
N PRO A 34 12.97 -17.37 -14.73
CA PRO A 34 13.80 -16.50 -13.90
C PRO A 34 13.51 -15.01 -14.07
N LEU A 35 13.27 -14.53 -15.29
CA LEU A 35 12.90 -13.13 -15.53
C LEU A 35 11.53 -12.79 -14.93
N TYR A 36 10.57 -13.71 -15.02
CA TYR A 36 9.25 -13.56 -14.40
C TYR A 36 9.34 -13.55 -12.87
N TRP A 37 10.11 -14.48 -12.30
CA TRP A 37 10.34 -14.55 -10.86
C TRP A 37 11.06 -13.29 -10.34
N PHE A 38 12.04 -12.78 -11.09
CA PHE A 38 12.73 -11.54 -10.78
C PHE A 38 11.79 -10.32 -10.83
N ARG A 39 10.92 -10.23 -11.84
CA ARG A 39 9.86 -9.22 -11.92
C ARG A 39 8.93 -9.26 -10.71
N LEU A 40 8.51 -10.46 -10.31
CA LEU A 40 7.64 -10.66 -9.13
C LEU A 40 8.33 -10.25 -7.82
N LYS A 41 9.63 -10.53 -7.68
CA LYS A 41 10.43 -10.14 -6.51
C LYS A 41 10.58 -8.62 -6.38
N VAL A 42 10.72 -7.91 -7.50
CA VAL A 42 10.82 -6.44 -7.55
C VAL A 42 9.51 -5.78 -7.09
N GLU A 43 8.34 -6.30 -7.49
CA GLU A 43 7.05 -5.78 -7.03
C GLU A 43 6.83 -5.99 -5.52
N GLN A 44 7.26 -7.14 -4.98
CA GLN A 44 7.19 -7.41 -3.54
C GLN A 44 8.03 -6.43 -2.72
N ALA A 45 9.21 -6.02 -3.21
CA ALA A 45 10.05 -5.02 -2.56
C ALA A 45 9.36 -3.65 -2.45
N LEU A 46 8.61 -3.25 -3.49
CA LEU A 46 7.83 -2.00 -3.49
C LEU A 46 6.73 -2.01 -2.42
N ILE A 47 6.02 -3.13 -2.26
CA ILE A 47 4.97 -3.27 -1.23
C ILE A 47 5.56 -3.13 0.18
N CYS A 48 6.72 -3.75 0.45
CA CYS A 48 7.42 -3.62 1.73
C CYS A 48 7.94 -2.19 1.98
N ALA A 49 8.44 -1.52 0.93
CA ALA A 49 8.89 -0.13 1.01
C ALA A 49 7.71 0.83 1.33
N ILE A 50 6.56 0.66 0.68
CA ILE A 50 5.37 1.48 0.95
C ILE A 50 4.82 1.23 2.36
N ARG A 51 4.74 -0.03 2.81
CA ARG A 51 4.26 -0.38 4.17
C ARG A 51 5.18 0.19 5.25
N SER A 52 6.51 0.06 5.09
CA SER A 52 7.48 0.61 6.05
C SER A 52 7.51 2.15 6.05
N ALA A 53 7.28 2.80 4.89
CA ALA A 53 7.12 4.25 4.81
C ALA A 53 5.84 4.74 5.52
N ARG A 54 4.71 4.02 5.38
CA ARG A 54 3.46 4.34 6.10
C ARG A 54 3.60 4.15 7.60
N ALA A 55 4.23 3.06 8.05
CA ALA A 55 4.48 2.80 9.47
C ALA A 55 5.30 3.93 10.11
N ARG A 56 6.38 4.38 9.45
CA ARG A 56 7.18 5.54 9.91
C ARG A 56 6.38 6.84 9.98
N ARG A 57 5.48 7.09 9.03
CA ARG A 57 4.59 8.26 9.10
C ARG A 57 3.61 8.19 10.27
N GLN A 58 3.09 7.01 10.57
CA GLN A 58 2.16 6.82 11.69
C GLN A 58 2.84 6.99 13.05
N THR A 59 4.07 6.51 13.21
CA THR A 59 4.84 6.76 14.45
C THR A 59 5.18 8.24 14.60
N GLY A 60 5.51 8.95 13.52
CA GLY A 60 5.73 10.41 13.53
C GLY A 60 4.47 11.22 13.84
N LYS A 61 3.31 10.81 13.33
CA LYS A 61 2.00 11.43 13.62
C LYS A 61 1.54 11.15 15.07
N SER A 62 1.84 9.95 15.59
CA SER A 62 1.45 9.54 16.94
C SER A 62 2.35 10.17 18.01
N ALA A 63 3.64 10.37 17.74
CA ALA A 63 4.53 11.10 18.65
C ALA A 63 4.11 12.58 18.83
N ALA A 64 3.62 13.22 17.76
CA ALA A 64 3.03 14.55 17.84
C ALA A 64 1.69 14.57 18.62
N SER A 65 0.92 13.49 18.59
CA SER A 65 -0.36 13.38 19.31
C SER A 65 -0.21 12.94 20.78
N ALA A 66 0.85 12.21 21.13
CA ALA A 66 1.06 11.70 22.48
C ALA A 66 1.51 12.79 23.46
N ASN A 67 2.30 13.78 23.00
CA ASN A 67 2.78 14.87 23.85
C ASN A 67 1.70 15.93 24.16
N GLU A 68 0.57 15.90 23.45
CA GLU A 68 -0.55 16.82 23.68
C GLU A 68 -1.53 16.28 24.75
N SER A 69 -1.39 15.02 25.17
CA SER A 69 -2.31 14.37 26.11
C SER A 69 -2.13 14.75 27.58
N VAL A 70 -0.98 15.33 27.98
CA VAL A 70 -0.71 15.65 29.39
C VAL A 70 -1.40 16.94 29.85
N ALA A 71 -1.81 17.82 28.92
CA ALA A 71 -2.44 19.11 29.23
C ALA A 71 -3.78 19.36 28.51
N THR A 72 -4.30 18.37 27.77
CA THR A 72 -5.53 18.53 26.99
C THR A 72 -6.75 18.08 27.80
N PRO A 73 -7.71 18.98 28.09
CA PRO A 73 -8.92 18.61 28.81
C PRO A 73 -9.85 17.73 27.95
N HIS A 74 -10.65 16.92 28.63
CA HIS A 74 -11.74 16.17 28.00
C HIS A 74 -13.00 17.04 27.88
N CYS A 75 -13.76 16.80 26.81
CA CYS A 75 -15.05 17.45 26.59
C CYS A 75 -16.09 16.98 27.63
N PRO A 76 -16.84 17.88 28.28
CA PRO A 76 -17.85 17.50 29.27
C PRO A 76 -19.04 16.75 28.67
N ASP A 77 -19.34 16.95 27.38
CA ASP A 77 -20.55 16.39 26.76
C ASP A 77 -20.35 14.99 26.18
N CYS A 78 -19.13 14.67 25.72
CA CYS A 78 -18.86 13.40 25.03
C CYS A 78 -17.56 12.72 25.45
N SER A 79 -16.83 13.26 26.43
CA SER A 79 -15.53 12.77 26.93
C SER A 79 -14.39 12.70 25.90
N ALA A 80 -14.63 13.09 24.64
CA ALA A 80 -13.61 13.14 23.62
C ALA A 80 -12.53 14.19 23.94
N LEU A 81 -11.31 13.98 23.45
CA LEU A 81 -10.21 14.94 23.58
C LEU A 81 -10.58 16.28 22.94
N MET A 82 -10.24 17.38 23.62
CA MET A 82 -10.41 18.73 23.08
C MET A 82 -9.18 19.15 22.26
N VAL A 83 -9.35 20.13 21.37
CA VAL A 83 -8.28 20.67 20.53
C VAL A 83 -8.30 22.19 20.66
N LYS A 84 -7.13 22.84 20.75
CA LYS A 84 -7.05 24.30 20.75
C LYS A 84 -7.46 24.84 19.38
N ARG A 85 -8.45 25.71 19.36
CA ARG A 85 -8.92 26.42 18.17
C ARG A 85 -8.85 27.92 18.43
N VAL A 86 -8.65 28.68 17.36
CA VAL A 86 -8.66 30.15 17.42
C VAL A 86 -10.02 30.64 16.94
N ALA A 87 -10.67 31.51 17.71
CA ALA A 87 -11.91 32.15 17.32
C ALA A 87 -11.66 33.08 16.12
N ARG A 88 -12.39 32.87 15.02
CA ARG A 88 -12.20 33.64 13.78
C ARG A 88 -13.07 34.90 13.71
N HIS A 89 -14.17 34.95 14.45
CA HIS A 89 -15.16 36.02 14.36
C HIS A 89 -15.75 36.34 15.74
N GLY A 90 -16.31 37.54 15.90
CA GLY A 90 -16.95 38.01 17.14
C GLY A 90 -16.02 38.80 18.06
N SER A 91 -16.52 39.16 19.25
CA SER A 91 -15.80 39.95 20.26
C SER A 91 -14.54 39.29 20.79
N GLY A 92 -14.41 37.96 20.62
CA GLY A 92 -13.23 37.18 20.97
C GLY A 92 -12.35 36.78 19.79
N ALA A 93 -12.45 37.43 18.62
CA ALA A 93 -11.62 37.07 17.46
C ALA A 93 -10.12 37.13 17.80
N GLY A 94 -9.39 36.06 17.49
CA GLY A 94 -7.97 35.88 17.85
C GLY A 94 -7.72 35.18 19.19
N SER A 95 -8.74 35.03 20.05
CA SER A 95 -8.60 34.23 21.28
C SER A 95 -8.54 32.73 20.97
N THR A 96 -7.78 31.99 21.79
CA THR A 96 -7.77 30.53 21.73
C THR A 96 -8.83 29.96 22.67
N PHE A 97 -9.43 28.83 22.30
CA PHE A 97 -10.37 28.10 23.13
C PHE A 97 -10.23 26.60 22.85
N TRP A 98 -10.64 25.79 23.80
CA TRP A 98 -10.75 24.35 23.61
C TRP A 98 -12.05 24.02 22.89
N GLY A 99 -11.98 23.40 21.72
CA GLY A 99 -13.12 22.87 21.00
C GLY A 99 -13.08 21.35 20.92
N CYS A 100 -14.24 20.69 21.01
CA CYS A 100 -14.31 19.24 20.88
C CYS A 100 -13.77 18.74 19.52
N SER A 101 -13.00 17.65 19.54
CA SER A 101 -12.50 16.99 18.32
C SER A 101 -13.60 16.43 17.42
N ASN A 102 -14.77 16.10 17.99
CA ASN A 102 -15.93 15.52 17.28
C ASN A 102 -16.90 16.56 16.67
N TYR A 103 -16.53 17.84 16.57
CA TYR A 103 -17.36 18.81 15.85
C TYR A 103 -17.56 18.38 14.37
N PRO A 104 -18.78 18.41 13.79
CA PRO A 104 -20.01 19.09 14.25
C PRO A 104 -20.94 18.26 15.13
N LYS A 105 -20.62 16.98 15.39
CA LYS A 105 -21.45 16.06 16.17
C LYS A 105 -21.50 16.43 17.65
N CYS A 106 -20.42 16.98 18.18
CA CYS A 106 -20.36 17.56 19.53
C CYS A 106 -19.87 19.01 19.43
N ARG A 107 -20.58 19.93 20.09
CA ARG A 107 -20.28 21.37 20.11
C ARG A 107 -19.68 21.85 21.42
N GLY A 108 -19.26 20.93 22.30
CA GLY A 108 -18.65 21.29 23.57
C GLY A 108 -17.40 22.16 23.38
N THR A 109 -17.36 23.27 24.10
CA THR A 109 -16.25 24.22 24.15
C THR A 109 -15.86 24.53 25.59
N ARG A 110 -14.61 24.92 25.80
CA ARG A 110 -14.10 25.45 27.07
C ARG A 110 -13.18 26.61 26.78
N SER A 111 -13.21 27.64 27.61
CA SER A 111 -12.18 28.68 27.60
C SER A 111 -10.84 28.07 28.01
N ILE A 112 -9.77 28.57 27.41
CA ILE A 112 -8.40 28.29 27.86
C ILE A 112 -7.90 29.41 28.75
#